data_AF-A0A958ZH48-F1
#
_entry.id   AF-A0A958ZH48-F1
#
_cell.length_a   1.000
_cell.length_b   1.000
_cell.length_c   1.000
_cell.angle_alpha   90.00
_cell.angle_beta   90.00
_cell.angle_gamma   90.00
#
_symmetry.space_group_name_H-M   'P 1'
#
loop_
_entity.id
_entity.type
_entity.pdbx_description
1 polymer ?
#
loop_
_entity_poly.entity_id
_entity_poly.type
_entity_poly.pdbx_seq_one_letter_code
_entity_poly.pdbx_strand_id
1 'polypeptide(L)'
;MKLILTLVLVYSSTLLSQNPSLSHFQSEADSAGLVFTMPEGFEITDVKENKDLYYSFAIINADKSMEIRYTIWSLNEMFEVYEASLKDSNVTMVNPNNMYYARVQANMMNMTGGQIYNIGAFPDEAVKREFNADKGGACFFEFNCEFGEDWVYGQFIYLHKDDVADVIITFMSKDADRHSDLMSPAFHALKFKSED
;
A
#
# COMPACT_ATOMS: atom_id res chain seq x y z
N MET A 1 -11.20 -13.88 59.84
CA MET A 1 -10.62 -14.19 58.50
C MET A 1 -10.59 -12.87 57.73
N LYS A 2 -9.40 -12.32 57.45
CA LYS A 2 -9.20 -11.01 56.82
C LYS A 2 -9.39 -11.13 55.31
N LEU A 3 -10.28 -10.34 54.71
CA LEU A 3 -10.39 -10.18 53.26
C LEU A 3 -9.43 -9.06 52.85
N ILE A 4 -8.37 -9.37 52.11
CA ILE A 4 -7.45 -8.38 51.52
C ILE A 4 -7.94 -8.13 50.09
N LEU A 5 -8.35 -6.89 49.83
CA LEU A 5 -8.76 -6.43 48.51
C LEU A 5 -7.50 -5.98 47.75
N THR A 6 -7.04 -6.77 46.77
CA THR A 6 -5.90 -6.40 45.94
C THR A 6 -6.38 -5.54 44.78
N LEU A 7 -6.03 -4.26 44.81
CA LEU A 7 -6.23 -3.31 43.71
C LEU A 7 -5.17 -3.57 42.63
N VAL A 8 -5.58 -4.06 41.46
CA VAL A 8 -4.69 -4.23 40.30
C VAL A 8 -4.70 -2.93 39.51
N LEU A 9 -3.61 -2.15 39.58
CA LEU A 9 -3.36 -1.06 38.65
C LEU A 9 -2.94 -1.65 37.30
N VAL A 10 -3.81 -1.52 36.30
CA VAL A 10 -3.45 -1.79 34.91
C VAL A 10 -2.75 -0.54 34.37
N TYR A 11 -1.43 -0.63 34.18
CA TYR A 11 -0.68 0.36 33.43
C TYR A 11 -0.98 0.15 31.94
N SER A 12 -1.84 0.98 31.36
CA SER A 12 -1.98 1.07 29.91
C SER A 12 -0.76 1.79 29.34
N SER A 13 0.24 1.03 28.94
CA SER A 13 1.30 1.54 28.06
C SER A 13 0.70 1.76 26.68
N THR A 14 0.37 3.01 26.35
CA THR A 14 0.13 3.41 24.96
C THR A 14 1.42 3.20 24.19
N LEU A 15 1.46 2.14 23.37
CA LEU A 15 2.47 2.01 22.33
C LEU A 15 2.28 3.19 21.39
N LEU A 16 3.15 4.20 21.50
CA LEU A 16 3.27 5.23 20.48
C LEU A 16 3.80 4.53 19.23
N SER A 17 2.92 4.21 18.29
CA SER A 17 3.33 3.88 16.92
C SER A 17 4.16 5.07 16.43
N GLN A 18 5.46 4.88 16.24
CA GLN A 18 6.29 5.93 15.66
C GLN A 18 5.98 5.95 14.17
N ASN A 19 5.27 7.00 13.74
CA ASN A 19 5.09 7.19 12.30
C ASN A 19 6.46 7.30 11.63
N PRO A 20 6.64 6.61 10.50
CA PRO A 20 7.87 6.74 9.75
C PRO A 20 8.04 8.19 9.31
N SER A 21 9.25 8.71 9.48
CA SER A 21 9.60 10.02 8.94
C SER A 21 9.56 9.99 7.41
N LEU A 22 9.35 11.15 6.78
CA LEU A 22 9.43 11.27 5.32
C LEU A 22 10.74 10.68 4.76
N SER A 23 11.86 10.97 5.42
CA SER A 23 13.18 10.47 5.02
C SER A 23 13.30 8.95 5.11
N HIS A 24 12.65 8.32 6.09
CA HIS A 24 12.65 6.87 6.23
C HIS A 24 11.86 6.23 5.07
N PHE A 25 10.64 6.72 4.82
CA PHE A 25 9.84 6.20 3.71
C PHE A 25 10.49 6.47 2.34
N GLN A 26 11.11 7.62 2.15
CA GLN A 26 11.87 7.89 0.93
C GLN A 26 13.05 6.93 0.77
N SER A 27 13.73 6.54 1.85
CA SER A 27 14.79 5.53 1.80
C SER A 27 14.25 4.12 1.50
N GLU A 28 13.09 3.75 2.05
CA GLU A 28 12.40 2.49 1.73
C GLU A 28 12.03 2.45 0.24
N ALA A 29 11.35 3.50 -0.26
CA ALA A 29 11.02 3.65 -1.66
C ALA A 29 12.26 3.59 -2.56
N ASP A 30 13.33 4.33 -2.20
CA ASP A 30 14.58 4.36 -2.96
C ASP A 30 15.20 2.97 -3.11
N SER A 31 15.21 2.19 -2.02
CA SER A 31 15.73 0.81 -1.98
C SER A 31 14.90 -0.18 -2.81
N ALA A 32 13.62 0.14 -3.03
CA ALA A 32 12.70 -0.59 -3.89
C ALA A 32 12.62 -0.01 -5.32
N GLY A 33 13.60 0.82 -5.74
CA GLY A 33 13.63 1.37 -7.10
C GLY A 33 12.58 2.45 -7.38
N LEU A 34 11.98 3.03 -6.34
CA LEU A 34 10.94 4.05 -6.44
C LEU A 34 11.48 5.44 -6.08
N VAL A 35 10.72 6.46 -6.46
CA VAL A 35 10.89 7.85 -6.03
C VAL A 35 9.57 8.32 -5.45
N PHE A 36 9.62 8.80 -4.20
CA PHE A 36 8.49 9.46 -3.56
C PHE A 36 8.71 10.98 -3.46
N THR A 37 7.74 11.75 -3.95
CA THR A 37 7.66 13.20 -3.79
C THR A 37 6.39 13.54 -3.02
N MET A 38 6.53 14.22 -1.87
CA MET A 38 5.39 14.69 -1.10
C MET A 38 4.55 15.66 -1.96
N PRO A 39 3.26 15.36 -2.22
CA PRO A 39 2.40 16.27 -2.97
C PRO A 39 2.10 17.55 -2.18
N GLU A 40 1.92 18.66 -2.88
CA GLU A 40 1.57 19.94 -2.27
C GLU A 40 0.22 19.84 -1.54
N GLY A 41 0.13 20.41 -0.34
CA GLY A 41 -1.10 20.42 0.45
C GLY A 41 -1.37 19.13 1.23
N PHE A 42 -0.40 18.20 1.28
CA PHE A 42 -0.46 16.99 2.09
C PHE A 42 0.54 17.05 3.25
N GLU A 43 0.18 16.37 4.33
CA GLU A 43 1.03 16.16 5.50
C GLU A 43 1.07 14.67 5.87
N ILE A 44 2.12 14.26 6.59
CA ILE A 44 2.23 12.89 7.11
C ILE A 44 1.13 12.67 8.14
N THR A 45 0.47 11.51 8.08
CA THR A 45 -0.49 11.07 9.08
C THR A 45 -0.11 9.70 9.66
N ASP A 46 -0.88 9.23 10.63
CA ASP A 46 -0.52 8.06 11.41
C ASP A 46 -0.63 6.76 10.60
N VAL A 47 0.37 5.89 10.71
CA VAL A 47 0.25 4.50 10.26
C VAL A 47 -0.52 3.73 11.32
N LYS A 48 -1.75 3.36 10.98
CA LYS A 48 -2.67 2.57 11.80
C LYS A 48 -2.44 1.08 11.56
N GLU A 49 -2.06 0.39 12.63
CA GLU A 49 -2.04 -1.07 12.65
C GLU A 49 -3.44 -1.62 12.37
N ASN A 50 -3.51 -2.64 11.52
CA ASN A 50 -4.74 -3.34 11.18
C ASN A 50 -4.37 -4.76 10.71
N LYS A 51 -5.33 -5.68 10.75
CA LYS A 51 -5.12 -7.09 10.36
C LYS A 51 -5.33 -7.38 8.88
N ASP A 52 -5.89 -6.44 8.12
CA ASP A 52 -6.38 -6.69 6.77
C ASP A 52 -5.28 -6.41 5.72
N LEU A 53 -4.59 -5.28 5.82
CA LEU A 53 -3.56 -4.84 4.90
C LEU A 53 -2.42 -4.10 5.62
N TYR A 54 -1.19 -4.48 5.27
CA TYR A 54 -0.01 -3.71 5.62
C TYR A 54 0.14 -2.47 4.74
N TYR A 55 0.63 -1.38 5.32
CA TYR A 55 1.15 -0.20 4.64
C TYR A 55 2.24 0.44 5.50
N SER A 56 3.23 1.05 4.86
CA SER A 56 4.40 1.61 5.55
C SER A 56 4.32 3.12 5.71
N PHE A 57 3.45 3.81 4.97
CA PHE A 57 3.37 5.27 5.03
C PHE A 57 1.99 5.79 4.68
N ALA A 58 1.59 6.90 5.30
CA ALA A 58 0.33 7.56 5.03
C ALA A 58 0.48 9.08 5.01
N ILE A 59 -0.28 9.70 4.12
CA ILE A 59 -0.43 11.15 4.04
C ILE A 59 -1.90 11.53 3.99
N ILE A 60 -2.23 12.73 4.42
CA ILE A 60 -3.59 13.27 4.39
C ILE A 60 -3.56 14.70 3.86
N ASN A 61 -4.58 15.09 3.09
CA ASN A 61 -4.68 16.46 2.61
C ASN A 61 -5.16 17.43 3.69
N ALA A 62 -4.91 18.73 3.48
CA ALA A 62 -5.14 19.77 4.49
C ALA A 62 -6.59 19.84 5.05
N ASP A 63 -7.60 19.56 4.22
CA ASP A 63 -9.01 19.55 4.64
C ASP A 63 -9.48 18.18 5.18
N LYS A 64 -8.58 17.19 5.22
CA LYS A 64 -8.80 15.82 5.71
C LYS A 64 -9.91 15.09 4.95
N SER A 65 -10.14 15.45 3.69
CA SER A 65 -11.10 14.76 2.82
C SER A 65 -10.50 13.58 2.06
N MET A 66 -9.16 13.46 2.02
CA MET A 66 -8.46 12.32 1.44
C MET A 66 -7.22 11.91 2.21
N GLU A 67 -7.17 10.64 2.58
CA GLU A 67 -5.98 9.95 3.07
C GLU A 67 -5.44 9.03 1.97
N ILE A 68 -4.12 8.93 1.90
CA ILE A 68 -3.41 8.09 0.93
C ILE A 68 -2.45 7.21 1.70
N ARG A 69 -2.52 5.91 1.45
CA ARG A 69 -1.65 4.91 2.07
C ARG A 69 -0.80 4.21 1.02
N TYR A 70 0.46 4.00 1.36
CA TYR A 70 1.43 3.40 0.45
C TYR A 70 1.91 2.07 1.01
N THR A 71 1.84 1.05 0.16
CA THR A 71 2.39 -0.27 0.44
C THR A 71 3.39 -0.64 -0.65
N ILE A 72 4.61 -0.99 -0.24
CA ILE A 72 5.72 -1.36 -1.12
C ILE A 72 6.16 -2.77 -0.76
N TRP A 73 6.33 -3.61 -1.77
CA TRP A 73 6.93 -4.93 -1.64
C TRP A 73 8.08 -5.06 -2.62
N SER A 74 9.32 -5.00 -2.12
CA SER A 74 10.49 -5.35 -2.93
C SER A 74 10.44 -6.83 -3.31
N LEU A 75 10.79 -7.14 -4.56
CA LEU A 75 10.88 -8.52 -5.05
C LEU A 75 12.28 -9.13 -4.83
N ASN A 76 13.27 -8.34 -4.40
CA ASN A 76 14.68 -8.76 -4.30
C ASN A 76 14.86 -10.07 -3.52
N GLU A 77 14.39 -10.13 -2.27
CA GLU A 77 14.52 -11.34 -1.44
C GLU A 77 13.75 -12.53 -2.03
N MET A 78 12.60 -12.27 -2.64
CA MET A 78 11.78 -13.32 -3.26
C MET A 78 12.47 -13.92 -4.48
N PHE A 79 13.20 -13.10 -5.24
CA PHE A 79 14.02 -13.55 -6.36
C PHE A 79 15.22 -14.39 -5.90
N GLU A 80 15.89 -14.03 -4.80
CA GLU A 80 16.96 -14.87 -4.26
C GLU A 80 16.47 -16.29 -3.93
N VAL A 81 15.29 -16.39 -3.31
CA VAL A 81 14.66 -17.68 -3.00
C VAL A 81 14.21 -18.41 -4.27
N TYR A 82 13.61 -17.70 -5.22
CA TYR A 82 13.17 -18.27 -6.50
C TYR A 82 14.36 -18.85 -7.29
N GLU A 83 15.45 -18.11 -7.44
CA GLU A 83 16.66 -18.56 -8.14
C GLU A 83 17.34 -19.75 -7.46
N ALA A 84 17.30 -19.81 -6.12
CA ALA A 84 17.75 -20.99 -5.39
C ALA A 84 16.85 -22.20 -5.67
N SER A 85 15.54 -22.00 -5.77
CA SER A 85 14.57 -23.07 -6.05
C SER A 85 14.75 -23.70 -7.42
N LEU A 86 15.21 -22.94 -8.42
CA LEU A 86 15.48 -23.44 -9.77
C LEU A 86 16.57 -24.53 -9.81
N LYS A 87 17.37 -24.65 -8.74
CA LYS A 87 18.44 -25.65 -8.60
C LYS A 87 17.98 -26.94 -7.91
N ASP A 88 16.79 -26.96 -7.30
CA ASP A 88 16.23 -28.12 -6.61
C ASP A 88 14.99 -28.64 -7.36
N SER A 89 15.13 -29.79 -8.01
CA SER A 89 14.03 -30.42 -8.78
C SER A 89 12.82 -30.84 -7.93
N ASN A 90 12.92 -30.81 -6.61
CA ASN A 90 11.82 -31.12 -5.69
C ASN A 90 11.00 -29.88 -5.31
N VAL A 91 11.45 -28.69 -5.69
CA VAL A 91 10.77 -27.43 -5.39
C VAL A 91 10.18 -26.85 -6.67
N THR A 92 8.96 -26.32 -6.57
CA THR A 92 8.34 -25.54 -7.64
C THR A 92 7.84 -24.24 -7.05
N MET A 93 8.37 -23.13 -7.53
CA MET A 93 7.96 -21.79 -7.15
C MET A 93 7.41 -21.04 -8.35
N VAL A 94 6.40 -20.20 -8.11
CA VAL A 94 5.92 -19.26 -9.11
C VAL A 94 6.96 -18.15 -9.26
N ASN A 95 7.25 -17.75 -10.49
CA ASN A 95 8.13 -16.60 -10.74
C ASN A 95 7.53 -15.35 -10.05
N PRO A 96 8.31 -14.63 -9.22
CA PRO A 96 7.83 -13.45 -8.49
C PRO A 96 7.16 -12.39 -9.36
N ASN A 97 7.60 -12.18 -10.60
CA ASN A 97 6.98 -11.22 -11.54
C ASN A 97 5.54 -11.58 -11.93
N ASN A 98 5.08 -12.81 -11.66
CA ASN A 98 3.70 -13.21 -11.89
C ASN A 98 2.83 -13.14 -10.62
N MET A 99 3.43 -12.84 -9.46
CA MET A 99 2.71 -12.85 -8.18
C MET A 99 1.90 -11.59 -7.91
N TYR A 100 2.21 -10.47 -8.59
CA TYR A 100 1.48 -9.21 -8.40
C TYR A 100 -0.03 -9.37 -8.64
N TYR A 101 -0.46 -10.18 -9.60
CA TYR A 101 -1.88 -10.38 -9.90
C TYR A 101 -2.63 -10.96 -8.68
N ALA A 102 -2.08 -12.03 -8.08
CA ALA A 102 -2.66 -12.65 -6.89
C ALA A 102 -2.62 -11.69 -5.70
N ARG A 103 -1.53 -10.92 -5.55
CA ARG A 103 -1.39 -9.92 -4.48
C ARG A 103 -2.45 -8.83 -4.60
N VAL A 104 -2.63 -8.26 -5.78
CA VAL A 104 -3.61 -7.18 -6.01
C VAL A 104 -5.03 -7.69 -5.76
N GLN A 105 -5.37 -8.90 -6.24
CA GLN A 105 -6.66 -9.53 -5.97
C GLN A 105 -6.90 -9.76 -4.47
N ALA A 106 -5.90 -10.28 -3.75
CA ALA A 106 -6.00 -10.50 -2.30
C ALA A 106 -6.21 -9.18 -1.54
N ASN A 107 -5.45 -8.13 -1.87
CA ASN A 107 -5.60 -6.82 -1.22
C ASN A 107 -6.97 -6.20 -1.50
N MET A 108 -7.50 -6.33 -2.73
CA MET A 108 -8.85 -5.90 -3.07
C MET A 108 -9.91 -6.63 -2.24
N MET A 109 -9.81 -7.96 -2.12
CA MET A 109 -10.73 -8.74 -1.28
C MET A 109 -10.62 -8.37 0.19
N ASN A 110 -9.41 -8.14 0.70
CA ASN A 110 -9.22 -7.71 2.08
C ASN A 110 -9.86 -6.33 2.35
N MET A 111 -9.76 -5.39 1.41
CA MET A 111 -10.35 -4.05 1.54
C MET A 111 -11.89 -4.03 1.43
N THR A 112 -12.48 -5.05 0.81
CA THR A 112 -13.91 -5.09 0.46
C THR A 112 -14.68 -6.18 1.20
N GLY A 113 -14.05 -6.82 2.20
CA GLY A 113 -14.69 -7.90 2.97
C GLY A 113 -15.00 -9.13 2.11
N GLY A 114 -14.15 -9.43 1.13
CA GLY A 114 -14.24 -10.59 0.25
C GLY A 114 -15.07 -10.39 -1.02
N GLN A 115 -15.55 -9.17 -1.30
CA GLN A 115 -16.19 -8.88 -2.58
C GLN A 115 -15.17 -8.88 -3.71
N ILE A 116 -15.63 -9.12 -4.94
CA ILE A 116 -14.77 -9.10 -6.13
C ILE A 116 -15.18 -7.95 -7.02
N TYR A 117 -14.27 -7.01 -7.24
CA TYR A 117 -14.42 -5.90 -8.16
C TYR A 117 -13.57 -6.10 -9.42
N ASN A 118 -13.99 -5.49 -10.52
CA ASN A 118 -13.19 -5.49 -11.74
C ASN A 118 -12.02 -4.50 -11.61
N ILE A 119 -10.80 -5.02 -11.74
CA ILE A 119 -9.59 -4.23 -11.68
C ILE A 119 -9.24 -3.80 -13.12
N GLY A 120 -9.38 -2.52 -13.40
CA GLY A 120 -9.10 -1.96 -14.71
C GLY A 120 -7.61 -1.82 -14.94
N ALA A 121 -7.05 -2.61 -15.86
CA ALA A 121 -5.67 -2.44 -16.30
C ALA A 121 -5.52 -1.12 -17.09
N PHE A 122 -4.45 -0.39 -16.81
CA PHE A 122 -4.03 0.72 -17.65
C PHE A 122 -3.30 0.20 -18.90
N PRO A 123 -3.29 0.94 -20.01
CA PRO A 123 -2.44 0.59 -21.15
C PRO A 123 -0.97 0.59 -20.76
N ASP A 124 -0.22 -0.47 -21.10
CA ASP A 124 1.20 -0.63 -20.74
C ASP A 124 2.05 0.61 -21.09
N GLU A 125 1.85 1.19 -22.28
CA GLU A 125 2.54 2.40 -22.73
C GLU A 125 2.30 3.62 -21.83
N ALA A 126 1.08 3.75 -21.29
CA ALA A 126 0.75 4.81 -20.35
C ALA A 126 1.41 4.55 -18.99
N VAL A 127 1.41 3.30 -18.51
CA VAL A 127 2.08 2.91 -17.27
C VAL A 127 3.58 3.20 -17.35
N LYS A 128 4.24 2.77 -18.43
CA LYS A 128 5.67 3.01 -18.62
C LYS A 128 5.98 4.50 -18.69
N ARG A 129 5.20 5.28 -19.44
CA ARG A 129 5.41 6.74 -19.57
C ARG A 129 5.18 7.49 -18.26
N GLU A 130 4.13 7.15 -17.52
CA GLU A 130 3.69 7.96 -16.39
C GLU A 130 4.27 7.50 -15.06
N PHE A 131 4.58 6.22 -14.92
CA PHE A 131 5.02 5.61 -13.66
C PHE A 131 6.36 4.85 -13.77
N ASN A 132 6.93 4.71 -14.96
CA ASN A 132 8.10 3.85 -15.26
C ASN A 132 7.91 2.37 -14.88
N ALA A 133 6.68 1.96 -14.59
CA ALA A 133 6.29 0.58 -14.30
C ALA A 133 6.04 -0.22 -15.59
N ASP A 134 6.01 -1.54 -15.46
CA ASP A 134 5.75 -2.45 -16.57
C ASP A 134 4.27 -2.87 -16.62
N LYS A 135 3.60 -2.91 -15.45
CA LYS A 135 2.16 -3.14 -15.33
C LYS A 135 1.53 -2.21 -14.30
N GLY A 136 0.27 -1.86 -14.52
CA GLY A 136 -0.49 -1.05 -13.57
C GLY A 136 -1.97 -0.99 -13.91
N GLY A 137 -2.74 -0.52 -12.95
CA GLY A 137 -4.18 -0.40 -13.08
C GLY A 137 -4.82 0.12 -11.80
N ALA A 138 -6.14 0.22 -11.81
CA ALA A 138 -6.88 0.74 -10.67
C ALA A 138 -8.21 0.01 -10.46
N CYS A 139 -8.73 0.15 -9.25
CA CYS A 139 -10.05 -0.31 -8.87
C CYS A 139 -10.67 0.68 -7.89
N PHE A 140 -11.90 1.11 -8.15
CA PHE A 140 -12.72 1.91 -7.24
C PHE A 140 -13.76 1.02 -6.56
N PHE A 141 -13.96 1.18 -5.25
CA PHE A 141 -14.80 0.30 -4.44
C PHE A 141 -15.24 0.99 -3.15
N GLU A 142 -16.19 0.37 -2.44
CA GLU A 142 -16.53 0.72 -1.06
C GLU A 142 -15.75 -0.17 -0.09
N PHE A 143 -15.25 0.43 1.00
CA PHE A 143 -14.56 -0.30 2.04
C PHE A 143 -15.54 -1.15 2.87
N ASN A 144 -15.08 -2.33 3.28
CA ASN A 144 -15.79 -3.19 4.23
C ASN A 144 -14.77 -3.97 5.07
N CYS A 145 -13.87 -3.22 5.71
CA CYS A 145 -12.72 -3.74 6.46
C CYS A 145 -12.22 -2.71 7.49
N GLU A 146 -11.38 -3.14 8.42
CA GLU A 146 -10.76 -2.28 9.45
C GLU A 146 -9.75 -1.32 8.83
N PHE A 147 -9.01 -1.77 7.81
CA PHE A 147 -8.14 -0.88 7.03
C PHE A 147 -8.89 0.37 6.54
N GLY A 148 -10.16 0.25 6.15
CA GLY A 148 -10.97 1.34 5.62
C GLY A 148 -11.83 2.09 6.64
N GLU A 149 -11.78 1.77 7.94
CA GLU A 149 -12.80 2.11 8.95
C GLU A 149 -13.29 3.57 8.92
N ASP A 150 -12.39 4.54 8.77
CA ASP A 150 -12.71 5.97 8.80
C ASP A 150 -13.22 6.52 7.45
N TRP A 151 -13.30 5.67 6.43
CA TRP A 151 -13.51 6.03 5.03
C TRP A 151 -14.61 5.17 4.40
N VAL A 152 -15.28 5.71 3.37
CA VAL A 152 -16.38 5.00 2.69
C VAL A 152 -15.88 4.41 1.38
N TYR A 153 -15.16 5.21 0.60
CA TYR A 153 -14.72 4.86 -0.74
C TYR A 153 -13.21 4.72 -0.79
N GLY A 154 -12.76 3.69 -1.50
CA GLY A 154 -11.36 3.44 -1.82
C GLY A 154 -11.15 3.41 -3.33
N GLN A 155 -10.01 3.96 -3.76
CA GLN A 155 -9.43 3.63 -5.05
C GLN A 155 -8.00 3.20 -4.80
N PHE A 156 -7.64 1.98 -5.22
CA PHE A 156 -6.23 1.64 -5.27
C PHE A 156 -5.70 1.77 -6.69
N ILE A 157 -4.44 2.17 -6.80
CA ILE A 157 -3.60 2.00 -7.98
C ILE A 157 -2.59 0.92 -7.63
N TYR A 158 -2.47 -0.10 -8.47
CA TYR A 158 -1.36 -1.02 -8.40
C TYR A 158 -0.33 -0.69 -9.47
N LEU A 159 0.94 -0.84 -9.14
CA LEU A 159 2.06 -0.73 -10.08
C LEU A 159 2.98 -1.94 -9.84
N HIS A 160 3.48 -2.51 -10.92
CA HIS A 160 4.43 -3.60 -10.91
C HIS A 160 5.57 -3.30 -11.88
N LYS A 161 6.78 -3.59 -11.43
CA LYS A 161 8.02 -3.49 -12.18
C LYS A 161 8.74 -4.83 -12.08
N ASP A 162 9.00 -5.44 -13.23
CA ASP A 162 9.69 -6.73 -13.32
C ASP A 162 11.02 -6.63 -12.55
N ASP A 163 11.30 -7.65 -11.74
CA ASP A 163 12.54 -7.81 -10.97
C ASP A 163 12.80 -6.74 -9.90
N VAL A 164 11.86 -5.83 -9.64
CA VAL A 164 12.06 -4.70 -8.72
C VAL A 164 11.07 -4.71 -7.55
N ALA A 165 9.80 -4.38 -7.78
CA ALA A 165 8.82 -4.24 -6.72
C ALA A 165 7.37 -4.29 -7.21
N ASP A 166 6.47 -4.59 -6.27
CA ASP A 166 5.04 -4.32 -6.39
C ASP A 166 4.64 -3.18 -5.46
N VAL A 167 3.71 -2.36 -5.91
CA VAL A 167 3.20 -1.21 -5.15
C VAL A 167 1.67 -1.22 -5.19
N ILE A 168 1.07 -0.91 -4.03
CA ILE A 168 -0.33 -0.49 -3.94
C ILE A 168 -0.38 0.89 -3.30
N ILE A 169 -1.04 1.83 -3.98
CA ILE A 169 -1.34 3.17 -3.47
C ILE A 169 -2.84 3.24 -3.28
N THR A 170 -3.31 3.39 -2.05
CA THR A 170 -4.74 3.42 -1.75
C THR A 170 -5.17 4.84 -1.37
N PHE A 171 -6.02 5.43 -2.22
CA PHE A 171 -6.68 6.71 -2.00
C PHE A 171 -8.02 6.47 -1.33
N MET A 172 -8.30 7.22 -0.26
CA MET A 172 -9.44 6.96 0.62
C MET A 172 -10.23 8.26 0.80
N SER A 173 -11.54 8.23 0.54
CA SER A 173 -12.42 9.39 0.72
C SER A 173 -13.78 9.00 1.31
N LYS A 174 -14.52 10.01 1.78
CA LYS A 174 -15.93 9.86 2.20
C LYS A 174 -16.93 10.22 1.10
N ASP A 175 -16.43 10.81 0.02
CA ASP A 175 -17.22 11.39 -1.06
C ASP A 175 -16.72 10.82 -2.38
N ALA A 176 -17.58 10.03 -3.04
CA ALA A 176 -17.28 9.42 -4.33
C ALA A 176 -17.22 10.46 -5.46
N ASP A 177 -18.06 11.50 -5.42
CA ASP A 177 -18.16 12.51 -6.47
C ASP A 177 -16.90 13.38 -6.53
N ARG A 178 -16.26 13.60 -5.38
CA ARG A 178 -15.01 14.37 -5.27
C ARG A 178 -13.74 13.51 -5.36
N HIS A 179 -13.86 12.18 -5.40
CA HIS A 179 -12.71 11.28 -5.22
C HIS A 179 -11.60 11.52 -6.24
N SER A 180 -11.95 11.62 -7.54
CA SER A 180 -10.97 11.82 -8.60
C SER A 180 -10.24 13.17 -8.48
N ASP A 181 -10.96 14.23 -8.12
CA ASP A 181 -10.38 15.56 -7.96
C ASP A 181 -9.41 15.61 -6.78
N LEU A 182 -9.75 14.93 -5.68
CA LEU A 182 -8.92 14.81 -4.50
C LEU A 182 -7.66 13.96 -4.75
N MET A 183 -7.75 12.95 -5.60
CA MET A 183 -6.63 12.07 -5.97
C MET A 183 -5.61 12.78 -6.85
N SER A 184 -6.04 13.68 -7.74
CA SER A 184 -5.21 14.27 -8.80
C SER A 184 -3.87 14.86 -8.34
N PRO A 185 -3.76 15.62 -7.23
CA PRO A 185 -2.50 16.23 -6.82
C PRO A 185 -1.43 15.20 -6.40
N ALA A 186 -1.86 14.03 -5.95
CA ALA A 186 -0.99 12.98 -5.42
C ALA A 186 -0.86 11.77 -6.35
N PHE A 187 -1.54 11.77 -7.50
CA PHE A 187 -1.61 10.64 -8.42
C PHE A 187 -0.24 10.14 -8.87
N HIS A 188 0.73 11.04 -9.06
CA HIS A 188 2.11 10.72 -9.46
C HIS A 188 3.13 10.85 -8.33
N ALA A 189 2.69 10.87 -7.06
CA ALA A 189 3.57 11.08 -5.90
C ALA A 189 4.59 9.94 -5.72
N LEU A 190 4.25 8.71 -6.10
CA LEU A 190 5.13 7.54 -6.04
C LEU A 190 5.21 6.89 -7.42
N LYS A 191 6.44 6.73 -7.94
CA LYS A 191 6.72 6.16 -9.26
C LYS A 191 8.02 5.38 -9.23
N PHE A 192 8.23 4.47 -10.18
CA PHE A 192 9.54 3.86 -10.37
C PHE A 192 10.53 4.88 -10.91
N LYS A 193 11.81 4.71 -10.55
CA LYS A 193 12.92 5.44 -11.18
C LYS A 193 12.91 5.16 -12.68
N SER A 194 13.25 6.17 -13.48
CA SER A 194 13.48 5.94 -14.91
C SER A 194 14.72 5.06 -15.09
N GLU A 195 14.69 4.20 -16.10
CA GLU A 195 15.91 3.59 -16.61
C GLU A 195 16.66 4.70 -17.38
N ASP A 196 17.90 5.00 -16.97
CA ASP A 196 18.81 5.92 -17.69
C ASP A 196 19.32 5.31 -19.00
#